data_AF-A0A4Y9FLL9-F1
#
_entry.id   AF-A0A4Y9FLL9-F1
#
_cell.length_a   1.000
_cell.length_b   1.000
_cell.length_c   1.000
_cell.angle_alpha   90.00
_cell.angle_beta   90.00
_cell.angle_gamma   90.00
#
_symmetry.space_group_name_H-M   'P 1'
#
loop_
_entity.id
_entity.type
_entity.pdbx_description
1 polymer ?
#
loop_
_entity_poly.entity_id
_entity_poly.type
_entity_poly.pdbx_seq_one_letter_code
_entity_poly.pdbx_strand_id
1 'polypeptide(L)' 'MAEFRLGPRAQRDIDGIFDYTAKHWGLPQALRYMDLIEAACTSLA' A
#
# COMPACT_ATOMS: atom_id res chain seq x y z
N MET A 1 -11.55 -10.91 10.15
CA MET A 1 -10.44 -10.44 9.29
C MET A 1 -9.34 -10.02 10.22
N ALA A 2 -8.14 -10.58 10.08
CA ALA A 2 -7.03 -10.19 10.93
C ALA A 2 -6.67 -8.73 10.64
N GLU A 3 -6.83 -7.85 11.63
CA GLU A 3 -6.27 -6.50 11.57
C GLU A 3 -4.76 -6.62 11.74
N PHE A 4 -4.01 -6.41 10.65
CA PHE A 4 -2.56 -6.24 10.74
C PHE A 4 -2.26 -4.76 11.01
N ARG A 5 -1.17 -4.52 11.74
CA ARG A 5 -0.68 -3.16 12.01
C ARG A 5 0.66 -2.95 11.33
N LEU A 6 0.77 -1.86 10.59
CA LEU A 6 2.03 -1.44 10.02
C LEU A 6 2.88 -0.76 11.09
N GLY A 7 4.17 -1.10 11.12
CA GLY A 7 5.14 -0.32 11.87
C GLY A 7 5.36 1.06 11.23
N PRO A 8 5.90 2.06 11.97
CA PRO A 8 6.08 3.41 11.45
C PRO A 8 6.96 3.52 10.20
N ARG A 9 7.90 2.59 10.00
CA ARG A 9 8.72 2.53 8.77
C ARG A 9 7.91 2.01 7.59
N ALA A 10 7.19 0.90 7.79
CA ALA A 10 6.33 0.32 6.78
C ALA A 10 5.26 1.32 6.31
N GLN A 11 4.67 2.12 7.20
CA GLN A 11 3.74 3.17 6.80
C GLN A 11 4.39 4.18 5.85
N ARG A 12 5.60 4.66 6.17
CA ARG A 12 6.33 5.58 5.28
C ARG A 12 6.69 4.94 3.94
N ASP A 13 6.96 3.64 3.92
CA ASP A 13 7.23 2.91 2.68
C ASP A 13 5.97 2.89 1.80
N ILE A 14 4.80 2.63 2.38
CA ILE A 14 3.50 2.68 1.68
C ILE A 14 3.22 4.09 1.14
N ASP A 15 3.42 5.13 1.95
CA ASP A 15 3.21 6.52 1.54
C ASP A 15 4.12 6.87 0.34
N GLY A 16 5.40 6.49 0.40
CA GLY A 16 6.36 6.73 -0.68
C GLY A 16 6.02 5.97 -1.97
N ILE A 17 5.54 4.72 -1.85
CA ILE A 17 5.06 3.92 -2.99
C ILE A 17 3.85 4.59 -3.64
N PHE A 18 2.90 5.07 -2.83
CA PHE A 18 1.72 5.75 -3.32
C PHE A 18 2.08 7.02 -4.09
N ASP A 19 2.85 7.92 -3.48
CA ASP A 19 3.26 9.20 -4.09
C ASP A 19 4.00 8.98 -5.41
N TYR A 20 4.96 8.04 -5.41
CA TYR A 20 5.70 7.69 -6.62
C TYR A 20 4.76 7.14 -7.70
N THR A 21 3.85 6.24 -7.34
CA THR A 21 2.96 5.60 -8.32
C THR A 21 1.96 6.60 -8.90
N ALA A 22 1.38 7.45 -8.04
CA ALA A 22 0.45 8.49 -8.44
C ALA A 22 1.12 9.50 -9.39
N LYS A 23 2.37 9.88 -9.11
CA LYS A 23 3.14 10.81 -9.95
C LYS A 23 3.47 10.25 -11.33
N HIS A 24 3.80 8.96 -11.43
CA HIS A 24 4.30 8.37 -12.69
C HIS A 24 3.21 7.70 -13.53
N TRP A 25 2.14 7.22 -12.90
CA TRP A 25 1.08 6.45 -13.57
C TRP A 25 -0.34 6.89 -13.21
N GLY A 26 -0.49 7.92 -12.37
CA GLY A 26 -1.78 8.47 -12.00
C GLY A 26 -2.44 7.78 -10.80
N LEU A 27 -3.42 8.49 -10.23
CA LEU A 27 -4.15 8.05 -9.05
C LEU A 27 -4.82 6.67 -9.19
N PRO A 28 -5.46 6.30 -10.33
CA PRO A 28 -6.07 4.98 -10.46
C PRO A 28 -5.07 3.83 -10.29
N GLN A 29 -3.85 4.00 -10.83
CA GLN A 29 -2.79 3.01 -10.68
C GLN A 29 -2.30 2.92 -9.23
N ALA A 30 -2.16 4.06 -8.55
CA ALA A 30 -1.76 4.09 -7.14
C ALA A 30 -2.76 3.36 -6.24
N LEU A 31 -4.05 3.64 -6.40
CA LEU A 31 -5.11 2.96 -5.64
C LEU A 31 -5.12 1.45 -5.91
N ARG A 32 -5.03 1.04 -7.18
CA ARG A 32 -4.94 -0.38 -7.54
C ARG A 32 -3.75 -1.07 -6.88
N TYR A 33 -2.61 -0.39 -6.77
CA TYR A 33 -1.43 -0.94 -6.13
C TYR A 33 -1.59 -1.06 -4.61
N MET A 34 -2.32 -0.12 -3.97
CA MET A 34 -2.65 -0.21 -2.55
C MET A 34 -3.57 -1.38 -2.23
N ASP A 35 -4.61 -1.62 -3.04
CA ASP A 35 -5.48 -2.78 -2.88
C ASP A 35 -4.70 -4.11 -2.95
N LEU A 36 -3.71 -4.20 -3.85
CA LEU A 36 -2.88 -5.39 -4.00
C LEU A 36 -1.96 -5.61 -2.79
N ILE A 37 -1.38 -4.55 -2.25
CA ILE A 37 -0.53 -4.61 -1.07
C ILE A 37 -1.36 -4.99 0.17
N GLU A 38 -2.53 -4.38 0.35
CA GLU A 38 -3.45 -4.72 1.43
C GLU A 38 -3.89 -6.19 1.38
N ALA A 39 -4.26 -6.68 0.19
CA ALA A 39 -4.65 -8.07 -0.01
C ALA A 39 -3.49 -9.04 0.34
N ALA A 40 -2.27 -8.71 -0.07
CA ALA A 40 -1.09 -9.51 0.27
C ALA A 40 -0.84 -9.55 1.79
N CYS A 41 -0.85 -8.41 2.47
CA CYS A 41 -0.70 -8.34 3.92
C CYS A 41 -1.81 -9.11 4.65
N THR A 42 -3.07 -8.98 4.20
CA THR A 42 -4.21 -9.68 4.77
C THR A 42 -4.09 -11.20 4.63
N SER A 43 -3.49 -11.70 3.54
CA SER A 43 -3.28 -13.14 3.34
C SER A 43 -2.21 -13.77 4.24
N LEU A 44 -1.36 -12.95 4.88
CA LEU A 44 -0.26 -13.39 5.75
C LEU A 44 -0.59 -13.25 7.24
N ALA A 45 -1.69 -12.58 7.58
CA ALA A 45 -2.11 -12.26 8.95
C ALA A 45 -3.11 -13.28 9.50
#